data_AF-A0A0H4A031-F1
#
_entry.id   AF-A0A0H4A031-F1
#
_cell.length_a   1.000
_cell.length_b   1.000
_cell.length_c   1.000
_cell.angle_alpha   90.00
_cell.angle_beta   90.00
_cell.angle_gamma   90.00
#
_symmetry.space_group_name_H-M   'P 1'
#
loop_
_entity.id
_entity.type
_entity.pdbx_description
1 polymer ?
#
loop_
_entity_poly.entity_id
_entity_poly.type
_entity_poly.pdbx_seq_one_letter_code
_entity_poly.pdbx_strand_id
1 'polypeptide(L)'
;GGGYTLSNLNVNQSPNGNLGFIGILASGSLLDNIGLTNVSVTGSGRVGGLVGYNTGSIVNAYSTGAVTGGANSYDLGGLVGANSGSISNAYSTGTKARRT
;
A
#
# COMPACT_ATOMS: atom_id res chain seq x y z
N GLY A 1 -4.07 9.45 -10.87
CA GLY A 1 -4.53 10.76 -10.40
C GLY A 1 -5.55 11.30 -11.39
N GLY A 2 -6.68 11.82 -10.89
CA GLY A 2 -7.78 12.34 -11.72
C GLY A 2 -9.14 11.64 -11.52
N GLY A 3 -9.35 10.94 -10.40
CA GLY A 3 -10.56 10.13 -10.18
C GLY A 3 -10.51 8.73 -10.83
N TYR A 4 -9.42 8.40 -11.52
CA TYR A 4 -9.20 7.09 -12.12
C TYR A 4 -8.88 6.04 -11.06
N THR A 5 -9.59 4.92 -11.14
CA THR A 5 -9.33 3.73 -10.34
C THR A 5 -8.41 2.77 -11.09
N LEU A 6 -7.33 2.35 -10.45
CA LEU A 6 -6.61 1.17 -10.91
C LEU A 6 -7.23 -0.05 -10.24
N SER A 7 -7.55 -1.07 -11.04
CA SER A 7 -8.18 -2.31 -10.57
C SER A 7 -7.39 -3.54 -11.01
N ASN A 8 -7.57 -4.65 -10.30
CA ASN A 8 -6.95 -5.95 -10.62
C ASN A 8 -5.41 -5.97 -10.56
N LEU A 9 -4.82 -5.15 -9.69
CA LEU A 9 -3.38 -5.16 -9.48
C LEU A 9 -2.98 -6.38 -8.61
N ASN A 10 -2.17 -7.27 -9.18
CA ASN A 10 -1.52 -8.37 -8.47
C ASN A 10 -0.04 -8.05 -8.26
N VAL A 11 0.36 -7.84 -6.99
CA VAL A 11 1.77 -7.65 -6.61
C VAL A 11 2.20 -8.85 -5.79
N ASN A 12 3.03 -9.72 -6.37
CA ASN A 12 3.56 -10.91 -5.73
C ASN A 12 5.10 -10.91 -5.82
N GLN A 13 5.76 -10.45 -4.77
CA GLN A 13 7.22 -10.28 -4.71
C GLN A 13 7.75 -10.64 -3.31
N SER A 14 8.86 -11.39 -3.24
CA SER A 14 9.60 -11.70 -1.99
C SER A 14 11.10 -11.87 -2.31
N PRO A 15 12.08 -11.48 -1.45
CA PRO A 15 11.97 -11.05 -0.05
C PRO A 15 12.55 -9.64 0.26
N ASN A 16 12.14 -9.09 1.42
CA ASN A 16 12.70 -7.92 2.11
C ASN A 16 12.61 -6.57 1.38
N GLY A 17 11.40 -6.16 1.00
CA GLY A 17 11.19 -4.87 0.35
C GLY A 17 10.00 -4.09 0.91
N ASN A 18 9.83 -2.90 0.35
CA ASN A 18 8.66 -2.06 0.53
C ASN A 18 7.70 -2.41 -0.62
N LEU A 19 6.64 -3.15 -0.32
CA LEU A 19 5.68 -3.64 -1.29
C LEU A 19 4.40 -2.81 -1.27
N GLY A 20 3.94 -2.47 -2.46
CA GLY A 20 2.66 -1.86 -2.75
C GLY A 20 2.61 -1.51 -4.23
N PHE A 21 1.57 -0.80 -4.66
CA PHE A 21 1.58 -0.20 -6.00
C PHE A 21 2.80 0.74 -6.17
N ILE A 22 3.15 1.45 -5.10
CA ILE A 22 4.39 2.22 -4.97
C ILE A 22 5.22 1.56 -3.86
N GLY A 23 6.46 1.19 -4.14
CA GLY A 23 7.32 0.63 -3.10
C GLY A 23 7.66 1.66 -2.03
N ILE A 24 8.27 2.77 -2.42
CA ILE A 24 8.63 3.89 -1.54
C ILE A 24 8.06 5.18 -2.13
N LEU A 25 7.31 5.94 -1.32
CA LEU A 25 6.97 7.33 -1.61
C LEU A 25 7.96 8.23 -0.89
N ALA A 26 8.85 8.89 -1.65
CA ALA A 26 9.93 9.69 -1.09
C ALA A 26 9.44 11.04 -0.53
N SER A 27 10.19 11.61 0.40
CA SER A 27 9.94 12.97 0.91
C SER A 27 9.86 13.98 -0.25
N GLY A 28 8.94 14.93 -0.15
CA GLY A 28 8.63 15.89 -1.22
C GLY A 28 7.73 15.33 -2.34
N SER A 29 7.45 14.03 -2.38
CA SER A 29 6.49 13.46 -3.33
C SER A 29 5.05 13.63 -2.83
N LEU A 30 4.13 13.90 -3.77
CA LEU A 30 2.69 13.98 -3.51
C LEU A 30 1.97 12.86 -4.27
N LEU A 31 1.15 12.12 -3.54
CA LEU A 31 0.20 11.18 -4.10
C LEU A 31 -1.21 11.66 -3.78
N ASP A 32 -1.88 12.23 -4.76
CA ASP A 32 -3.21 12.82 -4.63
C ASP A 32 -4.23 12.14 -5.55
N ASN A 33 -5.44 11.94 -5.01
CA ASN A 33 -6.62 11.50 -5.72
C ASN A 33 -6.39 10.18 -6.49
N ILE A 34 -6.04 9.14 -5.73
CA ILE A 34 -5.78 7.79 -6.26
C ILE A 34 -6.61 6.73 -5.53
N GLY A 35 -7.35 5.94 -6.30
CA GLY A 35 -8.12 4.80 -5.80
C GLY A 35 -7.58 3.50 -6.36
N LEU A 36 -7.27 2.56 -5.49
CA LEU A 36 -7.01 1.18 -5.86
C LEU A 36 -8.19 0.31 -5.43
N THR A 37 -8.67 -0.53 -6.34
CA THR A 37 -9.77 -1.46 -6.06
C THR A 37 -9.37 -2.88 -6.43
N ASN A 38 -9.88 -3.86 -5.67
CA ASN A 38 -9.56 -5.27 -5.87
C ASN A 38 -8.04 -5.54 -5.94
N VAL A 39 -7.26 -4.92 -5.05
CA VAL A 39 -5.82 -5.15 -4.96
C VAL A 39 -5.56 -6.51 -4.32
N SER A 40 -4.61 -7.28 -4.84
CA SER A 40 -4.09 -8.48 -4.18
C SER A 40 -2.58 -8.33 -4.04
N VAL A 41 -2.12 -7.99 -2.84
CA VAL A 41 -0.70 -7.81 -2.53
C VAL A 41 -0.24 -8.94 -1.62
N THR A 42 0.77 -9.69 -2.04
CA THR A 42 1.41 -10.71 -1.20
C THR A 42 2.91 -10.49 -1.16
N GLY A 43 3.49 -10.35 0.04
CA GLY A 43 4.94 -10.27 0.19
C GLY A 43 5.44 -10.13 1.62
N SER A 44 6.74 -9.91 1.79
CA SER A 44 7.43 -9.81 3.09
C SER A 44 8.14 -8.46 3.24
N GLY A 45 8.39 -8.02 4.48
CA GLY A 45 8.89 -6.68 4.79
C GLY A 45 7.78 -5.69 5.19
N ARG A 46 7.71 -4.56 4.48
CA ARG A 46 6.66 -3.54 4.63
C ARG A 46 5.67 -3.66 3.49
N VAL A 47 4.42 -4.01 3.78
CA VAL A 47 3.43 -4.31 2.74
C VAL A 47 2.22 -3.39 2.91
N GLY A 48 2.00 -2.56 1.90
CA GLY A 48 0.82 -1.72 1.75
C GLY A 48 0.04 -2.08 0.49
N GLY A 49 -1.26 -1.84 0.49
CA GLY A 49 -2.05 -1.96 -0.76
C GLY A 49 -1.63 -0.92 -1.81
N LEU A 50 -1.39 0.32 -1.37
CA LEU A 50 -0.98 1.46 -2.21
C LEU A 50 0.52 1.76 -2.09
N VAL A 51 1.04 1.94 -0.86
CA VAL A 51 2.46 2.28 -0.65
C VAL A 51 3.13 1.34 0.35
N GLY A 52 4.30 0.78 0.03
CA GLY A 52 5.07 -0.02 1.00
C GLY A 52 5.61 0.82 2.15
N TYR A 53 6.32 1.91 1.84
CA TYR A 53 6.82 2.88 2.81
C TYR A 53 6.61 4.31 2.35
N ASN A 54 5.94 5.09 3.18
CA ASN A 54 5.67 6.49 2.90
C ASN A 54 6.60 7.41 3.72
N THR A 55 7.30 8.31 3.05
CA THR A 55 7.99 9.48 3.62
C THR A 55 7.52 10.80 2.99
N GLY A 56 6.60 10.74 2.02
CA GLY A 56 5.98 11.88 1.34
C GLY A 56 4.57 12.17 1.85
N SER A 57 3.73 12.79 1.00
CA SER A 57 2.35 13.14 1.32
C SER A 57 1.36 12.30 0.52
N ILE A 58 0.40 11.67 1.20
CA ILE A 58 -0.71 10.95 0.60
C ILE A 58 -2.01 11.67 0.94
N VAL A 59 -2.78 12.05 -0.07
CA VAL A 59 -4.02 12.81 0.09
C VAL A 59 -5.11 12.20 -0.79
N ASN A 60 -6.36 12.12 -0.28
CA ASN A 60 -7.52 11.65 -1.05
C ASN A 60 -7.30 10.27 -1.69
N ALA A 61 -6.77 9.31 -0.93
CA ALA A 61 -6.33 8.03 -1.46
C ALA A 61 -7.09 6.85 -0.84
N TYR A 62 -7.37 5.81 -1.60
CA TYR A 62 -7.96 4.60 -1.04
C TYR A 62 -7.48 3.30 -1.67
N SER A 63 -7.62 2.22 -0.91
CA SER A 63 -7.26 0.86 -1.33
C SER A 63 -8.29 -0.15 -0.82
N THR A 64 -8.89 -0.92 -1.73
CA THR A 64 -9.79 -2.04 -1.43
C THR A 64 -9.21 -3.34 -1.97
N GLY A 65 -9.34 -4.46 -1.26
CA GLY A 65 -8.75 -5.75 -1.65
C GLY A 65 -7.98 -6.42 -0.52
N ALA A 66 -7.20 -7.46 -0.82
CA ALA A 66 -6.48 -8.24 0.18
C ALA A 66 -4.98 -7.91 0.20
N VAL A 67 -4.45 -7.63 1.40
CA VAL A 67 -3.00 -7.53 1.65
C VAL A 67 -2.57 -8.68 2.54
N THR A 68 -1.65 -9.51 2.04
CA THR A 68 -1.15 -10.71 2.71
C THR A 68 0.35 -10.60 2.99
N GLY A 69 0.71 -10.54 4.27
CA GLY A 69 2.10 -10.63 4.73
C GLY A 69 2.61 -12.06 4.74
N GLY A 70 3.84 -12.28 4.26
CA GLY A 70 4.58 -13.54 4.41
C GLY A 70 5.28 -13.65 5.77
N ALA A 71 6.03 -14.75 5.98
CA ALA A 71 6.69 -15.05 7.25
C ALA A 71 7.58 -13.91 7.78
N ASN A 72 8.22 -13.15 6.88
CA ASN A 72 9.12 -12.04 7.21
C ASN A 72 8.47 -10.65 7.05
N SER A 73 7.14 -10.54 7.08
CA SER A 73 6.46 -9.24 7.13
C SER A 73 6.50 -8.65 8.55
N TYR A 74 6.95 -7.40 8.69
CA TYR A 74 6.96 -6.69 9.97
C TYR A 74 6.01 -5.49 9.99
N ASP A 75 5.77 -4.82 8.85
CA ASP A 75 4.78 -3.76 8.73
C ASP A 75 3.72 -4.14 7.69
N LEU A 76 2.43 -4.18 8.08
CA LEU A 76 1.32 -4.56 7.19
C LEU A 76 0.17 -3.57 7.29
N GLY A 77 -0.19 -2.94 6.17
CA GLY A 77 -1.31 -2.02 6.12
C GLY A 77 -2.14 -2.13 4.85
N GLY A 78 -3.44 -1.82 4.97
CA GLY A 78 -4.36 -1.92 3.83
C GLY A 78 -4.12 -0.85 2.75
N LEU A 79 -3.62 0.33 3.16
CA LEU A 79 -3.21 1.42 2.27
C LEU A 79 -1.69 1.56 2.25
N VAL A 80 -1.06 1.73 3.42
CA VAL A 80 0.37 1.95 3.55
C VAL A 80 0.96 0.93 4.52
N GLY A 81 2.09 0.30 4.16
CA GLY A 81 2.80 -0.64 5.04
C GLY A 81 3.39 0.07 6.26
N ALA A 82 4.34 0.98 6.03
CA ALA A 82 4.87 1.88 7.06
C ALA A 82 4.78 3.35 6.64
N ASN A 83 4.49 4.23 7.59
CA ASN A 83 4.32 5.65 7.34
C ASN A 83 5.22 6.51 8.25
N SER A 84 6.09 7.30 7.64
CA SER A 84 6.87 8.38 8.25
C SER A 84 6.62 9.74 7.59
N GLY A 85 5.66 9.81 6.67
CA GLY A 85 5.16 11.04 6.05
C GLY A 85 3.75 11.40 6.51
N SER A 86 3.04 12.20 5.71
CA SER A 86 1.65 12.62 6.01
C SER A 86 0.63 11.79 5.22
N ILE A 87 -0.50 11.50 5.86
CA ILE A 87 -1.65 10.85 5.23
C ILE A 87 -2.90 11.64 5.63
N SER A 88 -3.68 12.09 4.66
CA SER A 88 -4.92 12.83 4.87
C SER A 88 -6.03 12.35 3.95
N ASN A 89 -7.27 12.33 4.43
CA ASN A 89 -8.46 11.92 3.67
C ASN A 89 -8.27 10.57 2.94
N ALA A 90 -7.66 9.60 3.62
CA ALA A 90 -7.32 8.32 3.02
C ALA A 90 -7.89 7.14 3.81
N TYR A 91 -8.32 6.09 3.12
CA TYR A 91 -8.96 4.95 3.75
C TYR A 91 -8.60 3.61 3.10
N SER A 92 -8.79 2.52 3.83
CA SER A 92 -8.73 1.17 3.26
C SER A 92 -9.85 0.32 3.85
N THR A 93 -10.58 -0.36 2.98
CA THR A 93 -11.67 -1.28 3.34
C THR A 93 -11.29 -2.75 3.10
N GLY A 94 -10.03 -2.99 2.74
CA GLY A 94 -9.49 -4.31 2.43
C GLY A 94 -9.18 -5.18 3.64
N THR A 95 -9.13 -6.50 3.42
CA THR A 95 -8.71 -7.47 4.45
C THR A 95 -7.19 -7.54 4.55
N LYS A 96 -6.69 -7.75 5.77
CA LYS A 96 -5.27 -7.92 6.07
C LYS A 96 -5.08 -9.32 6.64
N ALA A 97 -4.13 -10.08 6.09
CA ALA A 97 -3.77 -11.39 6.59
C ALA A 97 -2.25 -11.51 6.75
N ARG A 98 -1.79 -12.20 7.79
CA ARG A 98 -0.37 -12.57 7.94
C ARG A 98 -0.29 -14.09 7.88
N ARG A 99 0.51 -14.62 6.95
CA ARG A 99 0.84 -16.05 6.91
C ARG A 99 1.89 -16.30 7.98
N THR A 100 1.48 -17.00 9.03
CA THR A 100 2.34 -17.56 10.09
C THR A 100 3.12 -18.75 9.57
#